data_AF-A0AAE9NP76-F1
#
_entry.id   AF-A0AAE9NP76-F1
#
_cell.length_a   1.000
_cell.length_b   1.000
_cell.length_c   1.000
_cell.angle_alpha   90.00
_cell.angle_beta   90.00
_cell.angle_gamma   90.00
#
_symmetry.space_group_name_H-M   'P 1'
#
loop_
_entity.id
_entity.type
_entity.pdbx_description
1 polymer ?
#
loop_
_entity_poly.entity_id
_entity_poly.type
_entity_poly.pdbx_seq_one_letter_code
_entity_poly.pdbx_strand_id
1 'polypeptide(L)'
;MAALAKDRDPQALSTLGFIYEYGITVPQDTTQALQYYQQACEIDGNFGCYNVWYFYQYGKGVTQDKERARQFAEKMNRADLKTPPDVIEIIIDYLYSAKANADSDIAQRSTLIYAAKRYLTSGDEETQRFFTRIGFSKRDVLRLATFWAKDGDPEINFLVGYFYNFGYAGIKNENIEALKWFRVAAEGGHPEAQNILGSVYEKGRWGIHADGSEAEKWYDRAAKQGNDNALMNLGKMYYDGVLIKADYRKAYALFEQAHKNDVTGASRYLSQMYYSGQYVDVDCHQAQKYQGNTDNHYFRQCEKDQRERKATRDVLPVLTLKHESSPFGGDNNPYKCELNFSINTNKLGEVANFRATLQLKNSEGTSAEQTLAFPPFGLSSFDAGMMGEKFIFSQASALLPQYKPDFCQFSDLEYQVTSATATINGKEVDILKAGILKQQEKR
;
A
#
# COMPACT_ATOMS: atom_id res chain seq x y z
N MET A 1 15.62 -16.21 -26.96
CA MET A 1 15.54 -17.53 -26.28
C MET A 1 15.93 -18.68 -27.19
N ALA A 2 15.19 -18.98 -28.26
CA ALA A 2 15.54 -20.09 -29.16
C ALA A 2 16.95 -20.00 -29.78
N ALA A 3 17.43 -18.78 -30.10
CA ALA A 3 18.80 -18.57 -30.56
C ALA A 3 19.85 -18.89 -29.47
N LEU A 4 19.69 -18.35 -28.26
CA LEU A 4 20.58 -18.63 -27.11
C LEU A 4 20.60 -20.12 -26.71
N ALA A 5 19.47 -20.81 -26.85
CA ALA A 5 19.42 -22.25 -26.62
C ALA A 5 20.20 -23.06 -27.67
N LYS A 6 20.32 -22.56 -28.92
CA LYS A 6 21.20 -23.17 -29.93
C LYS A 6 22.67 -23.06 -29.55
N ASP A 7 23.03 -21.99 -28.84
CA ASP A 7 24.37 -21.76 -28.29
C ASP A 7 24.61 -22.53 -26.98
N ARG A 8 23.68 -23.42 -26.59
CA ARG A 8 23.73 -24.23 -25.36
C ARG A 8 23.83 -23.41 -24.07
N ASP A 9 23.20 -22.23 -24.03
CA ASP A 9 23.06 -21.49 -22.77
C ASP A 9 22.15 -22.24 -21.78
N PRO A 10 22.63 -22.62 -20.58
CA PRO A 10 21.87 -23.45 -19.64
C PRO A 10 20.61 -22.75 -19.11
N GLN A 11 20.64 -21.42 -18.96
CA GLN A 11 19.48 -20.64 -18.53
C GLN A 11 18.40 -20.56 -19.62
N ALA A 12 18.80 -20.46 -20.89
CA ALA A 12 17.89 -20.46 -22.01
C ALA A 12 17.20 -21.81 -22.20
N LEU A 13 17.96 -22.92 -22.12
CA LEU A 13 17.42 -24.28 -22.14
C LEU A 13 16.43 -24.51 -21.00
N SER A 14 16.82 -24.11 -19.79
CA SER A 14 15.98 -24.13 -18.59
C SER A 14 14.66 -23.36 -18.77
N THR A 15 14.72 -22.16 -19.33
CA THR A 15 13.52 -21.35 -19.59
C THR A 15 12.62 -22.00 -20.66
N LEU A 16 13.20 -22.62 -21.69
CA LEU A 16 12.42 -23.38 -22.68
C LEU A 16 11.75 -24.60 -22.06
N GLY A 17 12.45 -25.33 -21.18
CA GLY A 17 11.86 -26.42 -20.42
C GLY A 17 10.65 -25.97 -19.62
N PHE A 18 10.76 -24.85 -18.91
CA PHE A 18 9.66 -24.24 -18.15
C PHE A 18 8.47 -23.83 -19.04
N ILE A 19 8.77 -23.25 -20.20
CA ILE A 19 7.76 -22.86 -21.19
C ILE A 19 6.95 -24.08 -21.66
N TYR A 20 7.61 -25.17 -22.04
CA TYR A 20 6.94 -26.39 -22.48
C TYR A 20 6.27 -27.15 -21.34
N GLU A 21 6.84 -27.14 -20.14
CA GLU A 21 6.28 -27.81 -18.96
C GLU A 21 4.89 -27.26 -18.63
N TYR A 22 4.72 -25.95 -18.70
CA TYR A 22 3.48 -25.27 -18.33
C TYR A 22 2.63 -24.85 -19.53
N GLY A 23 3.11 -25.02 -20.76
CA GLY A 23 2.40 -24.56 -21.96
C GLY A 23 2.31 -23.03 -22.04
N ILE A 24 3.36 -22.33 -21.64
CA ILE A 24 3.40 -20.87 -21.65
C ILE A 24 3.79 -20.41 -23.05
N THR A 25 2.86 -19.85 -23.82
CA THR A 25 3.04 -19.40 -25.22
C THR A 25 3.17 -20.52 -26.28
N VAL A 26 3.27 -21.78 -25.86
CA VAL A 26 3.27 -22.98 -26.72
C VAL A 26 2.38 -24.06 -26.09
N PRO A 27 1.90 -25.07 -26.84
CA PRO A 27 1.22 -26.21 -26.23
C PRO A 27 2.09 -26.90 -25.17
N GLN A 28 1.47 -27.38 -24.09
CA GLN A 28 2.17 -28.13 -23.06
C GLN A 28 2.78 -29.41 -23.66
N ASP A 29 4.06 -29.64 -23.39
CA ASP A 29 4.80 -30.84 -23.80
C ASP A 29 5.83 -31.21 -22.73
N THR A 30 5.47 -32.15 -21.86
CA THR A 30 6.34 -32.60 -20.77
C THR A 30 7.55 -33.36 -21.28
N THR A 31 7.47 -34.00 -22.45
CA THR A 31 8.61 -34.73 -23.03
C THR A 31 9.65 -33.75 -23.54
N GLN A 32 9.22 -32.74 -24.29
CA GLN A 32 10.09 -31.66 -24.77
C GLN A 32 10.67 -30.85 -23.61
N ALA A 33 9.87 -30.59 -22.57
CA ALA A 33 10.33 -29.92 -21.35
C ALA A 33 11.48 -30.69 -20.68
N LEU A 34 11.28 -32.01 -20.48
CA LEU A 34 12.27 -32.87 -19.85
C LEU A 34 13.57 -32.92 -20.66
N GLN A 35 13.50 -32.96 -21.99
CA GLN A 35 14.68 -32.93 -22.85
C GLN A 35 15.50 -31.65 -22.66
N TYR A 36 14.84 -30.49 -22.59
CA TYR A 36 15.53 -29.23 -22.34
C TYR A 36 16.16 -29.17 -20.95
N TYR A 37 15.46 -29.67 -19.92
CA TYR A 37 16.01 -29.74 -18.57
C TYR A 37 17.21 -30.69 -18.47
N GLN A 38 17.17 -31.84 -19.16
CA GLN A 38 18.31 -32.75 -19.24
C GLN A 38 19.51 -32.09 -19.91
N GLN A 39 19.30 -31.41 -21.05
CA GLN A 39 20.37 -30.66 -21.72
C GLN A 39 20.97 -29.59 -20.83
N ALA A 40 20.15 -28.84 -20.08
CA ALA A 40 20.62 -27.85 -19.13
C ALA A 40 21.40 -28.47 -17.96
N CYS A 41 20.94 -29.62 -17.45
CA CYS A 41 21.58 -30.35 -16.34
C CYS A 41 23.00 -30.79 -16.70
N GLU A 42 23.21 -31.33 -17.91
CA GLU A 42 24.53 -31.80 -18.36
C GLU A 42 25.57 -30.69 -18.51
N ILE A 43 25.15 -29.42 -18.59
CA ILE A 43 26.06 -28.28 -18.82
C ILE A 43 26.52 -27.66 -17.50
N ASP A 44 25.59 -27.31 -16.61
CA ASP A 44 25.87 -26.48 -15.43
C ASP A 44 25.47 -27.15 -14.11
N GLY A 45 24.84 -28.33 -14.16
CA GLY A 45 24.43 -29.06 -12.94
C GLY A 45 23.38 -28.33 -12.08
N ASN A 46 22.97 -27.11 -12.42
CA ASN A 46 22.12 -26.26 -11.60
C ASN A 46 20.63 -26.50 -11.91
N PHE A 47 19.96 -25.50 -12.48
CA PHE A 47 18.53 -25.48 -12.75
C PHE A 47 17.98 -26.74 -13.42
N GLY A 48 18.67 -27.24 -14.43
CA GLY A 48 18.23 -28.41 -15.19
C GLY A 48 18.09 -29.64 -14.30
N CYS A 49 19.07 -29.92 -13.44
CA CYS A 49 19.09 -31.16 -12.66
C CYS A 49 17.97 -31.20 -11.63
N TYR A 50 17.62 -30.07 -11.00
CA TYR A 50 16.48 -29.99 -10.08
C TYR A 50 15.14 -30.29 -10.76
N ASN A 51 14.91 -29.77 -11.96
CA ASN A 51 13.68 -30.05 -12.69
C ASN A 51 13.63 -31.49 -13.22
N VAL A 52 14.75 -32.05 -13.68
CA VAL A 52 14.80 -33.47 -14.07
C VAL A 52 14.55 -34.39 -12.87
N TRP A 53 15.15 -34.07 -11.72
CA TRP A 53 14.87 -34.77 -10.46
C TRP A 53 13.38 -34.76 -10.15
N TYR A 54 12.72 -33.60 -10.23
CA TYR A 54 11.28 -33.47 -9.99
C TYR A 54 10.45 -34.38 -10.90
N PHE A 55 10.75 -34.40 -12.21
CA PHE A 55 10.02 -35.19 -13.19
C PHE A 55 10.06 -36.69 -12.86
N TYR A 56 11.24 -37.23 -12.51
CA TYR A 56 11.36 -38.63 -12.13
C TYR A 56 10.85 -38.92 -10.71
N GLN A 57 11.04 -38.00 -9.77
CA GLN A 57 10.60 -38.16 -8.38
C GLN A 57 9.07 -38.22 -8.27
N TYR A 58 8.35 -37.41 -9.05
CA TYR A 58 6.88 -37.31 -9.02
C TYR A 58 6.19 -37.94 -10.23
N GLY A 59 6.93 -38.48 -11.20
CA GLY A 59 6.39 -39.10 -12.40
C GLY A 59 5.69 -38.11 -13.35
N LYS A 60 6.18 -36.87 -13.46
CA LYS A 60 5.60 -35.86 -14.34
C LYS A 60 6.02 -36.13 -15.79
N GLY A 61 5.10 -36.63 -16.61
CA GLY A 61 5.36 -36.92 -18.02
C GLY A 61 6.30 -38.10 -18.29
N VAL A 62 6.70 -38.82 -17.23
CA VAL A 62 7.52 -40.03 -17.26
C VAL A 62 7.09 -40.98 -16.14
N THR A 63 7.42 -42.26 -16.23
CA THR A 63 7.22 -43.20 -15.10
C THR A 63 8.03 -42.73 -13.90
N GLN A 64 7.42 -42.76 -12.70
CA GLN A 64 8.12 -42.44 -11.46
C GLN A 64 9.32 -43.37 -11.27
N ASP A 65 10.50 -42.79 -11.06
CA ASP A 65 11.77 -43.50 -10.92
C ASP A 65 12.66 -42.77 -9.91
N LYS A 66 12.52 -43.15 -8.63
CA LYS A 66 13.21 -42.48 -7.52
C LYS A 66 14.73 -42.69 -7.56
N GLU A 67 15.19 -43.83 -8.09
CA GLU A 67 16.63 -44.11 -8.23
C GLU A 67 17.23 -43.20 -9.30
N ARG A 68 16.54 -43.04 -10.42
CA ARG A 68 16.97 -42.08 -11.45
C ARG A 68 16.90 -40.64 -10.97
N ALA A 69 15.87 -40.27 -10.19
CA ALA A 69 15.83 -38.97 -9.55
C ALA A 69 17.07 -38.75 -8.67
N ARG A 70 17.45 -39.73 -7.83
CA ARG A 70 18.65 -39.66 -6.98
C ARG A 70 19.94 -39.44 -7.78
N GLN A 71 20.09 -40.10 -8.93
CA GLN A 71 21.25 -39.89 -9.81
C GLN A 71 21.34 -38.43 -10.31
N PHE A 72 20.20 -37.80 -10.61
CA PHE A 72 20.18 -36.37 -10.97
C PHE A 72 20.42 -35.45 -9.77
N ALA A 73 20.05 -35.88 -8.55
CA ALA A 73 20.37 -35.15 -7.33
C ALA A 73 21.88 -35.07 -7.07
N GLU A 74 22.61 -36.16 -7.35
CA GLU A 74 24.07 -36.20 -7.22
C GLU A 74 24.80 -35.29 -8.23
N LYS A 75 24.16 -34.97 -9.36
CA LYS A 75 24.67 -34.02 -10.36
C LYS A 75 24.46 -32.55 -9.97
N MET A 76 23.66 -32.27 -8.93
CA MET A 76 23.33 -30.91 -8.54
C MET A 76 24.54 -30.19 -7.96
N ASN A 77 24.90 -29.02 -8.50
CA ASN A 77 25.98 -28.22 -7.93
C ASN A 77 25.51 -27.49 -6.65
N ARG A 78 25.99 -27.99 -5.51
CA ARG A 78 25.72 -27.44 -4.17
C ARG A 78 26.97 -26.89 -3.48
N ALA A 79 28.13 -26.98 -4.11
CA ALA A 79 29.42 -26.75 -3.45
C ALA A 79 29.65 -25.29 -3.02
N ASP A 80 29.00 -24.34 -3.70
CA ASP A 80 29.09 -22.91 -3.40
C ASP A 80 27.86 -22.36 -2.65
N LEU A 81 26.92 -23.23 -2.26
CA LEU A 81 25.85 -22.88 -1.33
C LEU A 81 26.41 -23.02 0.10
N LYS A 82 26.26 -21.98 0.93
CA LYS A 82 26.70 -22.02 2.33
C LYS A 82 25.61 -22.58 3.24
N THR A 83 24.39 -22.68 2.72
CA THR A 83 23.22 -23.24 3.39
C THR A 83 23.45 -24.74 3.64
N PRO A 84 23.24 -25.23 4.88
CA PRO A 84 23.43 -26.64 5.20
C PRO A 84 22.62 -27.57 4.28
N PRO A 85 23.17 -28.73 3.87
CA PRO A 85 22.48 -29.64 2.95
C PRO A 85 21.12 -30.13 3.44
N ASP A 86 20.96 -30.36 4.74
CA ASP A 86 19.69 -30.77 5.36
C ASP A 86 18.63 -29.68 5.26
N VAL A 87 19.00 -28.41 5.42
CA VAL A 87 18.10 -27.27 5.25
C VAL A 87 17.68 -27.13 3.78
N ILE A 88 18.62 -27.34 2.85
CA ILE A 88 18.35 -27.33 1.40
C ILE A 88 17.28 -28.38 1.05
N GLU A 89 17.42 -29.62 1.54
CA GLU A 89 16.45 -30.70 1.28
C GLU A 89 15.07 -30.38 1.86
N ILE A 90 14.99 -29.84 3.08
CA ILE A 90 13.71 -29.43 3.69
C ILE A 90 12.98 -28.41 2.81
N ILE A 91 13.70 -27.41 2.28
CA ILE A 91 13.09 -26.37 1.44
C ILE A 91 12.66 -26.93 0.08
N ILE A 92 13.48 -27.79 -0.53
CA ILE A 92 13.15 -28.48 -1.79
C ILE A 92 11.91 -29.33 -1.61
N ASP A 93 11.86 -30.19 -0.60
CA ASP A 93 10.73 -31.07 -0.35
C ASP A 93 9.44 -30.28 -0.15
N TYR A 94 9.50 -29.19 0.62
CA TYR A 94 8.35 -28.31 0.82
C TYR A 94 7.85 -27.69 -0.49
N LEU A 95 8.75 -27.09 -1.29
CA LEU A 95 8.39 -26.41 -2.55
C LEU A 95 7.89 -27.39 -3.61
N TYR A 96 8.57 -28.52 -3.78
CA TYR A 96 8.21 -29.49 -4.80
C TYR A 96 6.99 -30.33 -4.43
N SER A 97 6.73 -30.54 -3.15
CA SER A 97 5.42 -31.07 -2.70
C SER A 97 4.30 -30.09 -2.99
N ALA A 98 4.49 -28.80 -2.69
CA ALA A 98 3.51 -27.75 -3.04
C ALA A 98 3.30 -27.66 -4.56
N LYS A 99 4.36 -27.88 -5.35
CA LYS A 99 4.31 -27.88 -6.81
C LYS A 99 3.53 -29.07 -7.36
N ALA A 100 3.76 -30.27 -6.85
CA ALA A 100 2.99 -31.46 -7.21
C ALA A 100 1.49 -31.28 -6.88
N ASN A 101 1.19 -30.69 -5.72
CA ASN A 101 -0.20 -30.36 -5.34
C ASN A 101 -0.81 -29.34 -6.30
N ALA A 102 -0.11 -28.26 -6.65
CA ALA A 102 -0.59 -27.25 -7.61
C ALA A 102 -0.75 -27.77 -9.05
N ASP A 103 0.06 -28.76 -9.45
CA ASP A 103 -0.05 -29.43 -10.75
C ASP A 103 -1.31 -30.32 -10.83
N SER A 104 -1.78 -30.87 -9.70
CA SER A 104 -2.92 -31.78 -9.61
C SER A 104 -4.24 -31.11 -9.21
N ASP A 105 -4.17 -30.01 -8.45
CA ASP A 105 -5.31 -29.25 -7.98
C ASP A 105 -5.08 -27.75 -8.18
N ILE A 106 -5.94 -27.13 -8.99
CA ILE A 106 -5.91 -25.71 -9.29
C ILE A 106 -6.04 -24.83 -8.04
N ALA A 107 -6.77 -25.30 -7.01
CA ALA A 107 -6.94 -24.58 -5.75
C ALA A 107 -5.64 -24.48 -4.93
N GLN A 108 -4.65 -25.31 -5.24
CA GLN A 108 -3.34 -25.31 -4.56
C GLN A 108 -2.31 -24.41 -5.25
N ARG A 109 -2.65 -23.78 -6.38
CA ARG A 109 -1.73 -22.92 -7.13
C ARG A 109 -1.28 -21.72 -6.30
N SER A 110 -2.19 -21.06 -5.58
CA SER A 110 -1.85 -19.93 -4.72
C SER A 110 -0.90 -20.33 -3.60
N THR A 111 -1.10 -21.51 -3.00
CA THR A 111 -0.20 -22.09 -1.98
C THR A 111 1.24 -22.22 -2.48
N LEU A 112 1.44 -22.74 -3.69
CA LEU A 112 2.79 -22.82 -4.28
C LEU A 112 3.41 -21.44 -4.48
N ILE A 113 2.64 -20.50 -5.03
CA ILE A 113 3.14 -19.15 -5.31
C ILE A 113 3.51 -18.44 -4.00
N TYR A 114 2.74 -18.61 -2.92
CA TYR A 114 3.09 -18.12 -1.58
C TYR A 114 4.35 -18.78 -1.01
N ALA A 115 4.47 -20.10 -1.15
CA ALA A 115 5.64 -20.85 -0.71
C ALA A 115 6.91 -20.30 -1.36
N ALA A 116 6.89 -20.07 -2.68
CA ALA A 116 8.03 -19.48 -3.39
C ALA A 116 8.26 -18.01 -3.01
N LYS A 117 7.20 -17.20 -2.93
CA LYS A 117 7.25 -15.77 -2.54
C LYS A 117 7.97 -15.57 -1.20
N ARG A 118 7.70 -16.42 -0.20
CA ARG A 118 8.26 -16.32 1.17
C ARG A 118 9.78 -16.15 1.19
N TYR A 119 10.48 -16.82 0.28
CA TYR A 119 11.94 -16.80 0.21
C TYR A 119 12.45 -15.74 -0.77
N LEU A 120 11.73 -15.50 -1.86
CA LEU A 120 12.12 -14.52 -2.88
C LEU A 120 12.00 -13.06 -2.43
N THR A 121 11.25 -12.80 -1.37
CA THR A 121 11.24 -11.50 -0.71
C THR A 121 12.48 -11.25 0.16
N SER A 122 13.31 -12.26 0.44
CA SER A 122 14.53 -12.06 1.23
C SER A 122 15.52 -11.17 0.47
N GLY A 123 16.27 -10.34 1.21
CA GLY A 123 17.41 -9.58 0.67
C GLY A 123 18.70 -10.41 0.61
N ASP A 124 18.66 -11.68 1.02
CA ASP A 124 19.82 -12.55 1.11
C ASP A 124 20.19 -13.11 -0.27
N GLU A 125 21.35 -12.70 -0.79
CA GLU A 125 21.83 -13.10 -2.12
C GLU A 125 21.99 -14.61 -2.24
N GLU A 126 22.33 -15.29 -1.14
CA GLU A 126 22.52 -16.74 -1.13
C GLU A 126 21.19 -17.46 -1.29
N THR A 127 20.17 -17.09 -0.52
CA THR A 127 18.80 -17.58 -0.65
C THR A 127 18.29 -17.34 -2.07
N GLN A 128 18.47 -16.12 -2.61
CA GLN A 128 18.04 -15.83 -3.97
C GLN A 128 18.76 -16.71 -5.01
N ARG A 129 20.08 -16.91 -4.87
CA ARG A 129 20.88 -17.80 -5.72
C ARG A 129 20.41 -19.25 -5.63
N PHE A 130 20.12 -19.74 -4.43
CA PHE A 130 19.58 -21.09 -4.25
C PHE A 130 18.23 -21.24 -4.96
N PHE A 131 17.31 -20.29 -4.76
CA PHE A 131 15.97 -20.33 -5.36
C PHE A 131 16.00 -20.22 -6.89
N THR A 132 16.92 -19.44 -7.47
CA THR A 132 17.10 -19.44 -8.93
C THR A 132 17.58 -20.79 -9.45
N ARG A 133 18.38 -21.54 -8.68
CA ARG A 133 18.83 -22.90 -9.06
C ARG A 133 17.76 -23.97 -8.96
N ILE A 134 16.76 -23.81 -8.10
CA ILE A 134 15.72 -24.84 -7.95
C ILE A 134 14.43 -24.52 -8.70
N GLY A 135 14.46 -23.57 -9.64
CA GLY A 135 13.32 -23.31 -10.54
C GLY A 135 12.36 -22.19 -10.11
N PHE A 136 12.70 -21.42 -9.09
CA PHE A 136 11.80 -20.43 -8.51
C PHE A 136 12.47 -19.05 -8.45
N SER A 137 12.98 -18.51 -9.56
CA SER A 137 13.44 -17.12 -9.58
C SER A 137 12.27 -16.11 -9.51
N LYS A 138 12.53 -14.85 -9.16
CA LYS A 138 11.51 -13.78 -9.18
C LYS A 138 10.76 -13.70 -10.52
N ARG A 139 11.50 -13.77 -11.63
CA ARG A 139 10.91 -13.71 -12.98
C ARG A 139 10.10 -14.96 -13.32
N ASP A 140 10.55 -16.13 -12.89
CA ASP A 140 9.85 -17.39 -13.19
C ASP A 140 8.56 -17.53 -12.37
N VAL A 141 8.60 -17.14 -11.09
CA VAL A 141 7.41 -17.11 -10.23
C VAL A 141 6.38 -16.10 -10.76
N LEU A 142 6.81 -14.90 -11.17
CA LEU A 142 5.91 -13.94 -11.81
C LEU A 142 5.31 -14.52 -13.11
N ARG A 143 6.13 -15.18 -13.95
CA ARG A 143 5.66 -15.79 -15.20
C ARG A 143 4.63 -16.89 -14.92
N LEU A 144 4.88 -17.74 -13.93
CA LEU A 144 3.97 -18.82 -13.52
C LEU A 144 2.64 -18.26 -12.99
N ALA A 145 2.71 -17.33 -12.04
CA ALA A 145 1.53 -16.70 -11.45
C ALA A 145 0.69 -15.98 -12.52
N THR A 146 1.34 -15.25 -13.43
CA THR A 146 0.65 -14.57 -14.55
C THR A 146 -0.05 -15.56 -15.48
N PHE A 147 0.57 -16.73 -15.72
CA PHE A 147 -0.04 -17.78 -16.53
C PHE A 147 -1.28 -18.38 -15.84
N TRP A 148 -1.18 -18.70 -14.55
CA TRP A 148 -2.28 -19.22 -13.74
C TRP A 148 -3.38 -18.20 -13.42
N ALA A 149 -3.07 -16.89 -13.52
CA ALA A 149 -4.09 -15.87 -13.32
C ALA A 149 -5.25 -15.96 -14.34
N LYS A 150 -5.02 -16.62 -15.49
CA LYS A 150 -6.05 -16.90 -16.51
C LYS A 150 -7.18 -17.79 -16.00
N ASP A 151 -6.95 -18.54 -14.93
CA ASP A 151 -7.97 -19.39 -14.32
C ASP A 151 -9.02 -18.59 -13.53
N GLY A 152 -8.76 -17.30 -13.31
CA GLY A 152 -9.71 -16.40 -12.66
C GLY A 152 -9.67 -16.40 -11.13
N ASP A 153 -8.70 -17.07 -10.50
CA ASP A 153 -8.52 -17.04 -9.04
C ASP A 153 -8.11 -15.62 -8.58
N PRO A 154 -8.95 -14.93 -7.78
CA PRO A 154 -8.64 -13.60 -7.26
C PRO A 154 -7.34 -13.55 -6.44
N GLU A 155 -6.98 -14.63 -5.75
CA GLU A 155 -5.74 -14.73 -4.97
C GLU A 155 -4.50 -14.72 -5.87
N ILE A 156 -4.53 -15.50 -6.95
CA ILE A 156 -3.45 -15.47 -7.94
C ILE A 156 -3.36 -14.09 -8.61
N ASN A 157 -4.49 -13.48 -8.98
CA ASN A 157 -4.50 -12.12 -9.54
C ASN A 157 -3.85 -11.12 -8.57
N PHE A 158 -4.17 -11.21 -7.28
CA PHE A 158 -3.55 -10.36 -6.25
C PHE A 158 -2.04 -10.60 -6.15
N LEU A 159 -1.60 -11.86 -6.16
CA LEU A 159 -0.18 -12.22 -6.12
C LEU A 159 0.59 -11.69 -7.34
N VAL A 160 0.00 -11.72 -8.53
CA VAL A 160 0.61 -11.10 -9.73
C VAL A 160 0.76 -9.60 -9.53
N GLY A 161 -0.29 -8.91 -9.04
CA GLY A 161 -0.23 -7.50 -8.69
C GLY A 161 0.86 -7.20 -7.65
N TYR A 162 0.98 -8.05 -6.64
CA TYR A 162 2.04 -7.97 -5.62
C TYR A 162 3.43 -8.06 -6.27
N PHE A 163 3.67 -9.02 -7.16
CA PHE A 163 4.98 -9.20 -7.78
C PHE A 163 5.40 -8.00 -8.63
N TYR A 164 4.48 -7.43 -9.41
CA TYR A 164 4.73 -6.15 -10.10
C TYR A 164 4.97 -5.01 -9.11
N ASN A 165 4.23 -4.92 -8.01
CA ASN A 165 4.47 -3.86 -7.03
C ASN A 165 5.86 -3.94 -6.36
N PHE A 166 6.47 -5.12 -6.33
CA PHE A 166 7.75 -5.40 -5.64
C PHE A 166 8.95 -5.60 -6.58
N GLY A 167 8.90 -5.18 -7.85
CA GLY A 167 10.10 -5.16 -8.69
C GLY A 167 10.39 -6.46 -9.44
N TYR A 168 9.48 -7.45 -9.46
CA TYR A 168 9.83 -8.79 -9.95
C TYR A 168 10.03 -8.84 -11.48
N ALA A 169 9.43 -7.89 -12.22
CA ALA A 169 9.57 -7.85 -13.68
C ALA A 169 10.89 -7.16 -14.11
N GLY A 170 11.34 -6.15 -13.36
CA GLY A 170 12.45 -5.26 -13.71
C GLY A 170 12.10 -4.30 -14.86
N ILE A 171 10.85 -3.84 -14.95
CA ILE A 171 10.39 -2.91 -15.98
C ILE A 171 10.05 -1.53 -15.41
N LYS A 172 9.94 -0.52 -16.28
CA LYS A 172 9.48 0.81 -15.87
C LYS A 172 7.99 0.78 -15.54
N ASN A 173 7.56 1.57 -14.54
CA ASN A 173 6.16 1.77 -14.13
C ASN A 173 5.45 0.48 -13.67
N GLU A 174 6.13 -0.40 -12.92
CA GLU A 174 5.52 -1.66 -12.47
C GLU A 174 4.28 -1.47 -11.60
N ASN A 175 4.19 -0.36 -10.87
CA ASN A 175 3.00 0.01 -10.10
C ASN A 175 1.73 0.17 -10.97
N ILE A 176 1.87 0.60 -12.23
CA ILE A 176 0.74 0.68 -13.16
C ILE A 176 0.30 -0.72 -13.59
N GLU A 177 1.24 -1.63 -13.84
CA GLU A 177 0.90 -3.03 -14.13
C GLU A 177 0.29 -3.71 -12.90
N ALA A 178 0.85 -3.48 -11.70
CA ALA A 178 0.30 -3.96 -10.45
C ALA A 178 -1.16 -3.53 -10.26
N LEU A 179 -1.47 -2.26 -10.55
CA LEU A 179 -2.83 -1.73 -10.44
C LEU A 179 -3.84 -2.47 -11.32
N LYS A 180 -3.45 -2.89 -12.53
CA LYS A 180 -4.34 -3.67 -13.41
C LYS A 180 -4.72 -4.99 -12.75
N TRP A 181 -3.75 -5.69 -12.17
CA TRP A 181 -3.97 -6.97 -11.50
C TRP A 181 -4.72 -6.82 -10.18
N PHE A 182 -4.39 -5.81 -9.37
CA PHE A 182 -5.17 -5.50 -8.16
C PHE A 182 -6.62 -5.16 -8.50
N ARG A 183 -6.89 -4.51 -9.63
CA ARG A 183 -8.27 -4.26 -10.08
C ARG A 183 -9.01 -5.57 -10.38
N VAL A 184 -8.42 -6.45 -11.17
CA VAL A 184 -9.02 -7.76 -11.47
C VAL A 184 -9.25 -8.58 -10.20
N ALA A 185 -8.27 -8.61 -9.29
CA ALA A 185 -8.40 -9.29 -8.00
C ALA A 185 -9.51 -8.68 -7.12
N ALA A 186 -9.59 -7.36 -7.04
CA ALA A 186 -10.59 -6.65 -6.26
C ALA A 186 -12.01 -6.86 -6.78
N GLU A 187 -12.18 -6.87 -8.11
CA GLU A 187 -13.43 -7.21 -8.81
C GLU A 187 -13.80 -8.68 -8.59
N GLY A 188 -12.80 -9.57 -8.54
CA GLY A 188 -12.96 -10.96 -8.13
C GLY A 188 -13.25 -11.18 -6.64
N GLY A 189 -13.28 -10.13 -5.82
CA GLY A 189 -13.66 -10.19 -4.42
C GLY A 189 -12.50 -10.17 -3.42
N HIS A 190 -11.24 -10.11 -3.86
CA HIS A 190 -10.10 -10.17 -2.95
C HIS A 190 -10.03 -8.95 -1.99
N PRO A 191 -10.10 -9.15 -0.66
CA PRO A 191 -10.24 -8.05 0.31
C PRO A 191 -9.03 -7.10 0.35
N GLU A 192 -7.80 -7.62 0.34
CA GLU A 192 -6.60 -6.79 0.34
C GLU A 192 -6.46 -5.98 -0.95
N ALA A 193 -6.83 -6.56 -2.10
CA ALA A 193 -6.82 -5.85 -3.38
C ALA A 193 -7.85 -4.71 -3.39
N GLN A 194 -9.04 -4.93 -2.82
CA GLN A 194 -10.04 -3.88 -2.62
C GLN A 194 -9.53 -2.77 -1.69
N ASN A 195 -8.88 -3.10 -0.58
CA ASN A 195 -8.22 -2.12 0.28
C ASN A 195 -7.15 -1.31 -0.47
N ILE A 196 -6.34 -1.97 -1.30
CA ILE A 196 -5.33 -1.29 -2.14
C ILE A 196 -5.98 -0.32 -3.11
N LEU A 197 -7.06 -0.73 -3.81
CA LEU A 197 -7.81 0.18 -4.68
C LEU A 197 -8.36 1.38 -3.91
N GLY A 198 -8.92 1.15 -2.72
CA GLY A 198 -9.37 2.23 -1.83
C GLY A 198 -8.26 3.25 -1.58
N SER A 199 -7.06 2.78 -1.21
CA SER A 199 -5.89 3.65 -0.97
C SER A 199 -5.38 4.33 -2.24
N VAL A 200 -5.46 3.70 -3.40
CA VAL A 200 -5.05 4.30 -4.68
C VAL A 200 -5.98 5.44 -5.06
N TYR A 201 -7.29 5.25 -4.92
CA TYR A 201 -8.29 6.30 -5.14
C TYR A 201 -8.26 7.38 -4.06
N GLU A 202 -7.98 7.05 -2.80
CA GLU A 202 -7.86 8.05 -1.73
C GLU A 202 -6.65 8.96 -1.95
N LYS A 203 -5.52 8.40 -2.39
CA LYS A 203 -4.27 9.16 -2.52
C LYS A 203 -4.04 9.71 -3.92
N GLY A 204 -4.88 9.34 -4.89
CA GLY A 204 -4.70 9.70 -6.30
C GLY A 204 -3.34 9.25 -6.85
N ARG A 205 -3.00 7.96 -6.66
CA ARG A 205 -1.68 7.38 -7.01
C ARG A 205 -1.73 6.50 -8.26
N TRP A 206 -0.54 6.15 -8.76
CA TRP A 206 -0.34 5.18 -9.85
C TRP A 206 -1.07 5.53 -11.15
N GLY A 207 -1.16 6.82 -11.46
CA GLY A 207 -1.83 7.34 -12.66
C GLY A 207 -3.35 7.52 -12.51
N ILE A 208 -3.88 7.41 -11.30
CA ILE A 208 -5.30 7.61 -10.99
C ILE A 208 -5.50 8.93 -10.25
N HIS A 209 -6.57 9.65 -10.57
CA HIS A 209 -6.97 10.85 -9.83
C HIS A 209 -7.61 10.46 -8.50
N ALA A 210 -7.45 11.29 -7.48
CA ALA A 210 -8.12 11.06 -6.21
C ALA A 210 -9.65 11.08 -6.38
N ASP A 211 -10.36 10.08 -5.83
CA ASP A 211 -11.81 9.96 -5.89
C ASP A 211 -12.32 9.39 -4.56
N GLY A 212 -13.00 10.24 -3.78
CA GLY A 212 -13.54 9.85 -2.49
C GLY A 212 -14.64 8.79 -2.58
N SER A 213 -15.47 8.83 -3.62
CA SER A 213 -16.59 7.88 -3.75
C SER A 213 -16.10 6.48 -4.10
N GLU A 214 -15.13 6.38 -5.02
CA GLU A 214 -14.51 5.08 -5.33
C GLU A 214 -13.69 4.57 -4.14
N ALA A 215 -12.94 5.43 -3.45
CA ALA A 215 -12.20 5.02 -2.26
C ALA A 215 -13.12 4.46 -1.16
N GLU A 216 -14.20 5.17 -0.83
CA GLU A 216 -15.22 4.75 0.14
C GLU A 216 -15.82 3.38 -0.25
N LYS A 217 -16.23 3.23 -1.52
CA LYS A 217 -16.81 1.99 -2.05
C LYS A 217 -15.88 0.79 -1.93
N TRP A 218 -14.60 0.94 -2.28
CA TRP A 218 -13.64 -0.16 -2.21
C TRP A 218 -13.25 -0.50 -0.77
N TYR A 219 -13.06 0.50 0.08
CA TYR A 219 -12.82 0.25 1.51
C TYR A 219 -14.02 -0.41 2.19
N ASP A 220 -15.26 0.03 1.92
CA ASP A 220 -16.47 -0.58 2.47
C ASP A 220 -16.62 -2.06 2.05
N ARG A 221 -16.35 -2.38 0.78
CA ARG A 221 -16.34 -3.78 0.31
C ARG A 221 -15.32 -4.64 1.04
N ALA A 222 -14.10 -4.15 1.20
CA ALA A 222 -13.04 -4.88 1.91
C ALA A 222 -13.36 -5.04 3.41
N ALA A 223 -13.84 -3.98 4.05
CA ALA A 223 -14.19 -3.98 5.48
C ALA A 223 -15.34 -4.96 5.78
N LYS A 224 -16.35 -5.06 4.90
CA LYS A 224 -17.45 -6.05 5.01
C LYS A 224 -16.98 -7.49 4.91
N GLN A 225 -15.82 -7.72 4.29
CA GLN A 225 -15.17 -9.03 4.20
C GLN A 225 -14.19 -9.29 5.36
N GLY A 226 -14.15 -8.41 6.37
CA GLY A 226 -13.27 -8.55 7.53
C GLY A 226 -11.85 -8.00 7.33
N ASN A 227 -11.61 -7.20 6.28
CA ASN A 227 -10.31 -6.54 6.13
C ASN A 227 -10.17 -5.37 7.12
N ASP A 228 -9.43 -5.61 8.20
CA ASP A 228 -9.22 -4.63 9.27
C ASP A 228 -8.49 -3.35 8.84
N ASN A 229 -7.59 -3.46 7.85
CA ASN A 229 -6.91 -2.30 7.28
C ASN A 229 -7.90 -1.39 6.56
N ALA A 230 -8.81 -1.96 5.76
CA ALA A 230 -9.85 -1.21 5.08
C ALA A 230 -10.85 -0.61 6.07
N LEU A 231 -11.20 -1.34 7.13
CA LEU A 231 -12.06 -0.86 8.21
C LEU A 231 -11.47 0.41 8.85
N MET A 232 -10.18 0.37 9.20
CA MET A 232 -9.45 1.53 9.74
C MET A 232 -9.38 2.69 8.75
N ASN A 233 -9.04 2.41 7.48
CA ASN A 233 -8.92 3.43 6.44
C ASN A 233 -10.27 4.12 6.17
N LEU A 234 -11.38 3.37 6.16
CA LEU A 234 -12.72 3.92 6.00
C LEU A 234 -13.10 4.80 7.20
N GLY A 235 -12.79 4.36 8.42
CA GLY A 235 -13.02 5.14 9.64
C GLY A 235 -12.26 6.47 9.60
N LYS A 236 -10.98 6.42 9.23
CA LYS A 236 -10.13 7.60 9.04
C LYS A 236 -10.68 8.52 7.96
N MET A 237 -11.14 7.97 6.84
CA MET A 237 -11.69 8.75 5.74
C MET A 237 -12.94 9.56 6.15
N TYR A 238 -13.84 8.97 6.93
CA TYR A 238 -14.99 9.69 7.51
C TYR A 238 -14.60 10.66 8.62
N TYR A 239 -13.54 10.37 9.37
CA TYR A 239 -13.03 11.26 10.42
C TYR A 239 -12.37 12.52 9.82
N ASP A 240 -11.46 12.32 8.87
CA ASP A 240 -10.68 13.39 8.26
C ASP A 240 -11.54 14.26 7.33
N GLY A 241 -12.48 13.66 6.59
CA GLY A 241 -13.38 14.41 5.72
C GLY A 241 -12.67 15.19 4.59
N VAL A 242 -11.53 14.68 4.12
CA VAL A 242 -10.73 15.33 3.06
C VAL A 242 -11.40 15.16 1.69
N LEU A 243 -11.56 13.92 1.23
CA LEU A 243 -12.19 13.64 -0.07
C LEU A 243 -13.71 13.49 -0.04
N ILE A 244 -14.26 13.26 1.15
CA ILE A 244 -15.71 13.17 1.40
C ILE A 244 -16.08 14.11 2.54
N LYS A 245 -17.37 14.35 2.77
CA LYS A 245 -17.81 15.09 3.96
C LYS A 245 -17.52 14.26 5.21
N ALA A 246 -16.98 14.87 6.26
CA ALA A 246 -16.77 14.16 7.52
C ALA A 246 -18.09 13.63 8.10
N ASP A 247 -18.05 12.41 8.64
CA ASP A 247 -19.16 11.76 9.34
C ASP A 247 -18.59 11.07 10.60
N TYR A 248 -18.47 11.86 11.67
CA TYR A 248 -17.90 11.38 12.93
C TYR A 248 -18.72 10.24 13.56
N ARG A 249 -20.02 10.14 13.28
CA ARG A 249 -20.83 9.03 13.76
C ARG A 249 -20.39 7.72 13.10
N LYS A 250 -20.23 7.72 11.78
CA LYS A 250 -19.72 6.55 11.05
C LYS A 250 -18.28 6.25 11.44
N ALA A 251 -17.42 7.27 11.54
CA ALA A 251 -16.04 7.09 11.99
C ALA A 251 -15.97 6.42 13.36
N TYR A 252 -16.75 6.91 14.33
CA TYR A 252 -16.84 6.31 15.68
C TYR A 252 -17.24 4.84 15.63
N ALA A 253 -18.29 4.50 14.86
CA ALA A 253 -18.75 3.12 14.74
C ALA A 253 -17.68 2.19 14.14
N LEU A 254 -16.97 2.65 13.11
CA LEU A 254 -15.89 1.91 12.46
C LEU A 254 -14.69 1.75 13.39
N PHE A 255 -14.32 2.78 14.15
CA PHE A 255 -13.23 2.69 15.13
C PHE A 255 -13.59 1.82 16.33
N GLU A 256 -14.83 1.84 16.81
CA GLU A 256 -15.31 0.91 17.83
C GLU A 256 -15.24 -0.55 17.34
N GLN A 257 -15.63 -0.80 16.10
CA GLN A 257 -15.50 -2.13 15.50
C GLN A 257 -14.03 -2.53 15.35
N ALA A 258 -13.18 -1.64 14.85
CA ALA A 258 -11.74 -1.88 14.71
C ALA A 258 -11.08 -2.12 16.08
N HIS A 259 -11.49 -1.41 17.12
CA HIS A 259 -11.00 -1.61 18.48
C HIS A 259 -11.39 -2.99 19.03
N LYS A 260 -12.63 -3.45 18.79
CA LYS A 260 -13.08 -4.81 19.16
C LYS A 260 -12.33 -5.92 18.43
N ASN A 261 -11.83 -5.62 17.23
CA ASN A 261 -10.98 -6.52 16.44
C ASN A 261 -9.48 -6.38 16.80
N ASP A 262 -9.13 -5.65 17.87
CA ASP A 262 -7.74 -5.38 18.29
C ASP A 262 -6.87 -4.70 17.20
N VAL A 263 -7.50 -3.95 16.29
CA VAL A 263 -6.79 -3.25 15.22
C VAL A 263 -5.99 -2.09 15.80
N THR A 264 -4.70 -2.08 15.49
CA THR A 264 -3.76 -1.09 16.01
C THR A 264 -4.15 0.33 15.59
N GLY A 265 -4.25 1.22 16.58
CA GLY A 265 -4.54 2.64 16.38
C GLY A 265 -6.01 3.05 16.50
N ALA A 266 -6.95 2.10 16.56
CA ALA A 266 -8.38 2.40 16.74
C ALA A 266 -8.63 3.16 18.04
N SER A 267 -8.04 2.67 19.14
CA SER A 267 -8.16 3.27 20.47
C SER A 267 -7.67 4.72 20.50
N ARG A 268 -6.67 5.08 19.67
CA ARG A 268 -6.18 6.46 19.61
C ARG A 268 -7.21 7.41 19.02
N TYR A 269 -7.92 7.00 17.97
CA TYR A 269 -9.00 7.80 17.39
C TYR A 269 -10.18 7.91 18.37
N LEU A 270 -10.58 6.81 19.02
CA LEU A 270 -11.63 6.85 20.04
C LEU A 270 -11.25 7.76 21.22
N SER A 271 -10.01 7.66 21.68
CA SER A 271 -9.43 8.56 22.69
C SER A 271 -9.55 10.02 22.27
N GLN A 272 -9.13 10.35 21.04
CA GLN A 272 -9.21 11.70 20.49
C GLN A 272 -10.65 12.21 20.34
N MET A 273 -11.59 11.35 19.95
CA MET A 273 -13.00 11.71 19.83
C MET A 273 -13.61 12.07 21.19
N TYR A 274 -13.34 11.26 22.23
CA TYR A 274 -13.74 11.59 23.61
C TYR A 274 -12.99 12.80 24.18
N TYR A 275 -11.74 13.02 23.79
CA TYR A 275 -10.96 14.19 24.22
C TYR A 275 -11.54 15.49 23.65
N SER A 276 -11.86 15.48 22.37
CA SER A 276 -12.27 16.67 21.61
C SER A 276 -13.77 16.91 21.61
N GLY A 277 -14.57 15.88 21.88
CA GLY A 277 -16.03 15.94 21.82
C GLY A 277 -16.58 15.78 20.40
N GLN A 278 -15.86 15.07 19.53
CA GLN A 278 -16.30 14.82 18.16
C GLN A 278 -17.29 13.65 18.15
N TYR A 279 -18.54 13.95 17.78
CA TYR A 279 -19.72 13.06 17.86
C TYR A 279 -20.15 12.63 19.26
N VAL A 280 -19.20 12.32 20.15
CA VAL A 280 -19.46 12.02 21.57
C VAL A 280 -19.25 13.27 22.42
N ASP A 281 -19.85 13.31 23.62
CA ASP A 281 -19.52 14.35 24.60
C ASP A 281 -18.06 14.21 25.07
N VAL A 282 -17.46 15.33 25.45
CA VAL A 282 -16.11 15.32 26.02
C VAL A 282 -16.11 14.52 27.33
N ASP A 283 -15.36 13.42 27.35
CA ASP A 283 -15.14 12.57 28.52
C ASP A 283 -13.64 12.25 28.66
N CYS A 284 -12.98 12.98 29.54
CA CYS A 284 -11.54 12.83 29.75
C CYS A 284 -11.16 11.49 30.39
N HIS A 285 -12.07 10.82 31.11
CA HIS A 285 -11.82 9.49 31.65
C HIS A 285 -11.87 8.44 30.54
N GLN A 286 -12.86 8.50 29.65
CA GLN A 286 -12.91 7.61 28.49
C GLN A 286 -11.73 7.87 27.55
N ALA A 287 -11.39 9.13 27.29
CA ALA A 287 -10.22 9.49 26.50
C ALA A 287 -8.94 8.84 27.06
N GLN A 288 -8.67 9.01 28.36
CA GLN A 288 -7.53 8.40 29.03
C GLN A 288 -7.56 6.86 28.98
N LYS A 289 -8.74 6.25 29.16
CA LYS A 289 -8.93 4.80 29.09
C LYS A 289 -8.53 4.23 27.73
N TYR A 290 -9.05 4.81 26.64
CA TYR A 290 -8.70 4.37 25.27
C TYR A 290 -7.25 4.66 24.91
N GLN A 291 -6.64 5.70 25.49
CA GLN A 291 -5.21 5.97 25.33
C GLN A 291 -4.32 4.86 25.95
N GLY A 292 -4.86 4.07 26.89
CA GLY A 292 -4.12 3.02 27.60
C GLY A 292 -3.06 3.57 28.56
N ASN A 293 -3.15 4.85 28.93
CA ASN A 293 -2.17 5.52 29.78
C ASN A 293 -2.73 5.72 31.20
N THR A 294 -1.96 5.33 32.21
CA THR A 294 -2.29 5.56 33.63
C THR A 294 -1.80 6.92 34.14
N ASP A 295 -1.02 7.67 33.34
CA ASP A 295 -0.56 9.01 33.67
C ASP A 295 -1.72 10.01 33.64
N ASN A 296 -1.90 10.71 34.76
CA ASN A 296 -2.88 11.77 34.93
C ASN A 296 -2.52 13.05 34.14
N HIS A 297 -1.35 13.16 33.54
CA HIS A 297 -1.00 14.29 32.68
C HIS A 297 -1.99 14.43 31.51
N TYR A 298 -2.29 13.35 30.80
CA TYR A 298 -3.21 13.37 29.66
C TYR A 298 -4.63 13.79 30.09
N PHE A 299 -5.12 13.23 31.19
CA PHE A 299 -6.41 13.57 31.79
C PHE A 299 -6.48 15.05 32.21
N ARG A 300 -5.50 15.54 32.98
CA ARG A 300 -5.47 16.94 33.43
C ARG A 300 -5.39 17.92 32.27
N GLN A 301 -4.66 17.56 31.22
CA GLN A 301 -4.60 18.37 30.00
C GLN A 301 -5.94 18.38 29.28
N CYS A 302 -6.62 17.23 29.17
CA CYS A 302 -7.98 17.16 28.62
C CYS A 302 -8.95 18.09 29.36
N GLU A 303 -8.97 18.07 30.71
CA GLU A 303 -9.83 18.94 31.50
C GLU A 303 -9.50 20.43 31.32
N LYS A 304 -8.20 20.76 31.21
CA LYS A 304 -7.75 22.12 30.94
C LYS A 304 -8.24 22.58 29.56
N ASP A 305 -8.01 21.79 28.53
CA ASP A 305 -8.41 22.09 27.16
C ASP A 305 -9.94 22.19 27.03
N GLN A 306 -10.69 21.33 27.70
CA GLN A 306 -12.15 21.39 27.74
C GLN A 306 -12.64 22.72 28.33
N ARG A 307 -12.04 23.18 29.44
CA ARG A 307 -12.36 24.49 30.04
C ARG A 307 -12.01 25.63 29.10
N GLU A 308 -10.86 25.56 28.44
CA GLU A 308 -10.42 26.58 27.49
C GLU A 308 -11.37 26.67 26.28
N ARG A 309 -11.71 25.54 25.65
CA ARG A 309 -12.70 25.48 24.56
C ARG A 309 -14.06 26.07 24.97
N LYS A 310 -14.51 25.79 26.19
CA LYS A 310 -15.76 26.38 26.72
C LYS A 310 -15.65 27.89 26.90
N ALA A 311 -14.52 28.38 27.41
CA ALA A 311 -14.31 29.81 27.67
C ALA A 311 -14.19 30.64 26.39
N THR A 312 -13.72 30.05 25.29
CA THR A 312 -13.49 30.74 24.02
C THR A 312 -14.52 30.41 22.94
N ARG A 313 -15.54 29.60 23.25
CA ARG A 313 -16.50 29.01 22.29
C ARG A 313 -17.14 30.03 21.34
N ASP A 314 -17.51 31.19 21.86
CA ASP A 314 -18.23 32.24 21.13
C ASP A 314 -17.31 33.20 20.36
N VAL A 315 -15.99 33.04 20.48
CA VAL A 315 -15.01 33.89 19.81
C VAL A 315 -14.30 33.11 18.71
N LEU A 316 -14.56 33.49 17.46
CA LEU A 316 -13.93 32.85 16.30
C LEU A 316 -12.38 32.85 16.40
N PRO A 317 -11.71 31.79 15.91
CA PRO A 317 -10.26 31.72 15.82
C PRO A 317 -9.74 32.59 14.68
N VAL A 318 -8.43 32.85 14.66
CA VAL A 318 -7.70 33.30 13.47
C VAL A 318 -7.08 32.07 12.83
N LEU A 319 -7.36 31.87 11.54
CA LEU A 319 -6.81 30.79 10.74
C LEU A 319 -5.68 31.32 9.87
N THR A 320 -4.57 30.59 9.77
CA THR A 320 -3.42 30.98 8.93
C THR A 320 -3.09 29.88 7.95
N LEU A 321 -3.39 30.11 6.66
CA LEU A 321 -3.06 29.21 5.56
C LEU A 321 -1.68 29.56 5.01
N LYS A 322 -0.86 28.53 4.79
CA LYS A 322 0.50 28.65 4.26
C LYS A 322 0.72 27.63 3.15
N HIS A 323 1.53 28.01 2.18
CA HIS A 323 2.14 27.09 1.23
C HIS A 323 3.56 26.81 1.72
N GLU A 324 3.87 25.54 1.97
CA GLU A 324 5.12 25.10 2.61
C GLU A 324 6.01 24.38 1.60
N SER A 325 7.32 24.61 1.69
CA SER A 325 8.29 23.82 0.94
C SER A 325 8.30 22.37 1.44
N SER A 326 8.21 21.40 0.54
CA SER A 326 8.37 19.99 0.89
C SER A 326 9.85 19.59 0.74
N PRO A 327 10.53 19.13 1.81
CA PRO A 327 11.90 18.62 1.70
C PRO A 327 11.96 17.22 1.06
N PHE A 328 10.83 16.59 0.76
CA PHE A 328 10.74 15.21 0.27
C PHE A 328 10.11 15.14 -1.12
N GLY A 329 10.86 15.58 -2.13
CA GLY A 329 10.61 15.28 -3.54
C GLY A 329 11.73 14.39 -4.07
N GLY A 330 11.65 13.07 -3.87
CA GLY A 330 12.65 12.14 -4.40
C GLY A 330 12.49 11.90 -5.90
N ASP A 331 13.61 11.70 -6.61
CA ASP A 331 13.70 11.61 -8.08
C ASP A 331 12.95 10.44 -8.74
N ASN A 332 12.45 9.48 -7.95
CA ASN A 332 11.82 8.24 -8.44
C ASN A 332 10.37 8.09 -7.96
N ASN A 333 9.40 8.87 -8.49
CA ASN A 333 7.96 8.55 -8.44
C ASN A 333 7.08 9.55 -9.23
N PRO A 334 5.80 9.23 -9.51
CA PRO A 334 4.68 10.17 -9.74
C PRO A 334 4.56 11.39 -8.79
N TYR A 335 5.41 11.55 -7.78
CA TYR A 335 5.44 12.69 -6.84
C TYR A 335 6.17 13.92 -7.38
N LYS A 336 6.38 14.02 -8.70
CA LYS A 336 7.11 15.14 -9.34
C LYS A 336 6.46 16.53 -9.10
N CYS A 337 5.28 16.57 -8.50
CA CYS A 337 4.40 17.74 -8.48
C CYS A 337 3.36 17.62 -7.34
N GLU A 338 3.77 17.85 -6.09
CA GLU A 338 2.83 17.94 -4.96
C GLU A 338 3.01 19.28 -4.26
N LEU A 339 1.92 20.02 -4.09
CA LEU A 339 1.94 21.27 -3.35
C LEU A 339 1.49 21.00 -1.92
N ASN A 340 2.32 21.38 -0.96
CA ASN A 340 2.03 21.19 0.46
C ASN A 340 1.45 22.47 1.04
N PHE A 341 0.26 22.36 1.63
CA PHE A 341 -0.37 23.47 2.34
C PHE A 341 -0.57 23.12 3.80
N SER A 342 -0.41 24.10 4.67
CA SER A 342 -0.73 23.97 6.09
C SER A 342 -1.72 25.03 6.55
N ILE A 343 -2.61 24.62 7.45
CA ILE A 343 -3.56 25.51 8.12
C ILE A 343 -3.31 25.45 9.62
N ASN A 344 -3.26 26.63 10.24
CA ASN A 344 -3.02 26.78 11.68
C ASN A 344 -4.15 27.57 12.32
N THR A 345 -4.45 27.30 13.59
CA THR A 345 -5.33 28.14 14.41
C THR A 345 -4.56 28.73 15.60
N ASN A 346 -4.98 29.90 16.06
CA ASN A 346 -4.42 30.55 17.25
C ASN A 346 -5.18 30.23 18.54
N LYS A 347 -6.17 29.32 18.49
CA LYS A 347 -7.00 28.95 19.64
C LYS A 347 -7.38 27.49 19.60
N LEU A 348 -7.64 26.93 20.79
CA LEU A 348 -8.36 25.67 20.95
C LEU A 348 -9.84 25.84 20.59
N GLY A 349 -10.33 24.90 19.80
CA GLY A 349 -11.69 24.87 19.28
C GLY A 349 -11.79 23.84 18.18
N GLU A 350 -12.95 23.21 18.04
CA GLU A 350 -13.15 22.24 16.96
C GLU A 350 -13.21 23.00 15.63
N VAL A 351 -12.16 22.91 14.82
CA VAL A 351 -12.19 23.32 13.41
C VAL A 351 -12.20 22.07 12.56
N ALA A 352 -13.36 21.78 11.97
CA ALA A 352 -13.63 20.59 11.19
C ALA A 352 -14.05 20.98 9.77
N ASN A 353 -13.87 20.05 8.82
CA ASN A 353 -14.26 20.24 7.42
C ASN A 353 -13.75 21.57 6.82
N PHE A 354 -12.55 22.04 7.21
CA PHE A 354 -11.98 23.25 6.62
C PHE A 354 -11.64 22.97 5.16
N ARG A 355 -12.31 23.71 4.27
CA ARG A 355 -12.14 23.62 2.81
C ARG A 355 -11.82 25.00 2.27
N ALA A 356 -10.80 25.09 1.43
CA ALA A 356 -10.37 26.33 0.80
C ALA A 356 -10.21 26.11 -0.70
N THR A 357 -10.97 26.87 -1.50
CA THR A 357 -10.80 26.90 -2.95
C THR A 357 -9.73 27.92 -3.29
N LEU A 358 -8.71 27.47 -4.00
CA LEU A 358 -7.56 28.24 -4.42
C LEU A 358 -7.62 28.48 -5.92
N GLN A 359 -7.44 29.73 -6.31
CA GLN A 359 -7.01 30.09 -7.65
C GLN A 359 -5.48 30.05 -7.68
N LEU A 360 -4.92 29.05 -8.35
CA LEU A 360 -3.50 28.91 -8.59
C LEU A 360 -3.11 29.65 -9.87
N LYS A 361 -1.92 30.26 -9.87
CA LYS A 361 -1.31 30.90 -11.04
C LYS A 361 0.19 30.61 -11.06
N ASN A 362 0.74 30.23 -12.20
CA ASN A 362 2.18 30.04 -12.37
C ASN A 362 2.85 31.28 -13.00
N SER A 363 4.18 31.27 -13.07
CA SER A 363 5.02 32.33 -13.65
C SER A 363 4.72 32.60 -15.14
N GLU A 364 4.21 31.60 -15.86
CA GLU A 364 3.83 31.69 -17.28
C GLU A 364 2.40 32.24 -17.50
N GLY A 365 1.64 32.49 -16.42
CA GLY A 365 0.27 33.01 -16.47
C GLY A 365 -0.82 31.95 -16.59
N THR A 366 -0.48 30.66 -16.64
CA THR A 366 -1.44 29.55 -16.55
C THR A 366 -2.14 29.58 -15.21
N SER A 367 -3.46 29.39 -15.21
CA SER A 367 -4.29 29.43 -14.01
C SER A 367 -5.14 28.18 -13.86
N ALA A 368 -5.31 27.71 -12.63
CA ALA A 368 -6.12 26.54 -12.30
C ALA A 368 -6.83 26.74 -10.96
N GLU A 369 -8.08 26.29 -10.86
CA GLU A 369 -8.81 26.26 -9.59
C GLU A 369 -8.65 24.89 -8.94
N GLN A 370 -8.39 24.85 -7.63
CA GLN A 370 -8.25 23.62 -6.85
C GLN A 370 -8.85 23.81 -5.45
N THR A 371 -9.54 22.79 -4.94
CA THR A 371 -10.06 22.82 -3.57
C THR A 371 -9.17 21.99 -2.66
N LEU A 372 -8.65 22.61 -1.61
CA LEU A 372 -8.01 21.92 -0.50
C LEU A 372 -9.04 21.57 0.56
N ALA A 373 -8.90 20.38 1.14
CA ALA A 373 -9.64 19.96 2.31
C ALA A 373 -8.64 19.48 3.36
N PHE A 374 -8.89 19.84 4.62
CA PHE A 374 -8.00 19.54 5.72
C PHE A 374 -8.70 18.66 6.75
N PRO A 375 -7.97 17.71 7.37
CA PRO A 375 -8.49 16.99 8.52
C PRO A 375 -8.80 17.96 9.67
N PRO A 376 -9.63 17.54 10.65
CA PRO A 376 -9.94 18.36 11.80
C PRO A 376 -8.70 18.77 12.60
N PHE A 377 -8.67 20.01 13.07
CA PHE A 377 -7.56 20.58 13.85
C PHE A 377 -8.09 21.52 14.95
N GLY A 378 -7.19 21.99 15.81
CA GLY A 378 -7.50 22.85 16.96
C GLY A 378 -8.03 22.08 18.17
N LEU A 379 -7.95 20.75 18.13
CA LEU A 379 -8.68 19.85 19.02
C LEU A 379 -8.00 19.67 20.38
N SER A 380 -6.67 19.76 20.44
CA SER A 380 -5.90 19.59 21.67
C SER A 380 -4.70 20.52 21.72
N SER A 381 -4.29 20.92 22.91
CA SER A 381 -3.03 21.62 23.14
C SER A 381 -1.82 20.72 22.91
N PHE A 382 -2.00 19.38 22.91
CA PHE A 382 -0.95 18.45 22.51
C PHE A 382 -0.59 18.59 21.03
N ASP A 383 -1.50 19.09 20.22
CA ASP A 383 -1.27 19.37 18.80
C ASP A 383 -0.49 20.68 18.59
N ALA A 384 -0.20 21.44 19.66
CA ALA A 384 0.47 22.73 19.55
C ALA A 384 1.99 22.58 19.32
N GLY A 385 2.49 23.20 18.25
CA GLY A 385 3.93 23.35 18.02
C GLY A 385 4.52 24.51 18.83
N MET A 386 5.78 24.39 19.27
CA MET A 386 6.51 25.50 19.90
C MET A 386 7.10 26.44 18.83
N MET A 387 6.58 27.67 18.70
CA MET A 387 7.21 28.77 17.96
C MET A 387 7.14 30.08 18.77
N GLY A 388 8.17 30.35 19.58
CA GLY A 388 8.25 31.53 20.45
C GLY A 388 7.31 31.49 21.67
N GLU A 389 7.11 32.64 22.34
CA GLU A 389 6.23 32.78 23.52
C GLU A 389 4.72 32.66 23.23
N LYS A 390 4.31 32.30 22.01
CA LYS A 390 2.90 32.11 21.64
C LYS A 390 2.67 30.69 21.15
N PHE A 391 1.81 29.94 21.85
CA PHE A 391 1.32 28.65 21.40
C PHE A 391 0.59 28.82 20.05
N ILE A 392 1.04 28.11 19.01
CA ILE A 392 0.27 27.91 17.78
C ILE A 392 -0.48 26.60 18.01
N PHE A 393 -1.78 26.69 18.28
CA PHE A 393 -2.59 25.52 18.54
C PHE A 393 -2.86 24.83 17.20
N SER A 394 -2.27 23.64 17.02
CA SER A 394 -2.50 22.71 15.91
C SER A 394 -2.18 23.18 14.48
N GLN A 395 -1.65 22.25 13.72
CA GLN A 395 -1.44 22.33 12.28
C GLN A 395 -2.16 21.15 11.63
N ALA A 396 -2.93 21.40 10.58
CA ALA A 396 -3.30 20.36 9.63
C ALA A 396 -2.58 20.65 8.31
N SER A 397 -2.17 19.59 7.63
CA SER A 397 -1.55 19.69 6.30
C SER A 397 -2.40 18.96 5.28
N ALA A 398 -2.45 19.54 4.09
CA ALA A 398 -3.07 18.95 2.93
C ALA A 398 -2.05 18.94 1.79
N LEU A 399 -1.89 17.77 1.19
CA LEU A 399 -1.15 17.62 -0.06
C LEU A 399 -2.13 17.77 -1.20
N LEU A 400 -1.77 18.58 -2.19
CA LEU A 400 -2.50 18.75 -3.43
C LEU A 400 -1.68 18.15 -4.57
N PRO A 401 -2.03 16.93 -5.02
CA PRO A 401 -1.39 16.32 -6.18
C PRO A 401 -1.64 17.18 -7.42
N GLN A 402 -0.57 17.61 -8.09
CA GLN A 402 -0.66 18.37 -9.32
C GLN A 402 -0.47 17.42 -10.51
N TYR A 403 -1.56 17.19 -11.23
CA TYR A 403 -1.54 16.39 -12.47
C TYR A 403 -1.09 17.22 -13.69
N LYS A 404 -0.95 18.54 -13.52
CA LYS A 404 -0.44 19.47 -14.52
C LYS A 404 0.99 19.90 -14.17
N PRO A 405 1.98 19.57 -15.03
CA PRO A 405 3.39 19.93 -14.78
C PRO A 405 3.65 21.42 -14.56
N ASP A 406 2.81 22.27 -15.14
CA ASP A 406 2.91 23.73 -15.11
C ASP A 406 2.86 24.34 -13.69
N PHE A 407 2.40 23.57 -12.69
CA PHE A 407 2.28 24.00 -11.28
C PHE A 407 3.28 23.30 -10.34
N CYS A 408 4.28 22.57 -10.85
CA CYS A 408 5.20 21.80 -10.00
C CYS A 408 6.25 22.62 -9.26
N GLN A 409 6.56 23.81 -9.77
CA GLN A 409 7.63 24.63 -9.22
C GLN A 409 7.12 25.44 -8.03
N PHE A 410 7.58 25.07 -6.82
CA PHE A 410 7.23 25.74 -5.58
C PHE A 410 7.46 27.27 -5.62
N SER A 411 8.59 27.70 -6.21
CA SER A 411 8.97 29.11 -6.31
C SER A 411 8.08 29.93 -7.23
N ASP A 412 7.40 29.29 -8.17
CA ASP A 412 6.72 29.96 -9.29
C ASP A 412 5.20 30.02 -9.10
N LEU A 413 4.71 29.39 -8.02
CA LEU A 413 3.31 29.34 -7.70
C LEU A 413 2.87 30.57 -6.89
N GLU A 414 1.86 31.25 -7.41
CA GLU A 414 1.00 32.18 -6.66
C GLU A 414 -0.35 31.50 -6.41
N TYR A 415 -0.96 31.78 -5.26
CA TYR A 415 -2.30 31.30 -4.95
C TYR A 415 -3.14 32.40 -4.32
N GLN A 416 -4.44 32.39 -4.62
CA GLN A 416 -5.42 33.25 -3.98
C GLN A 416 -6.60 32.39 -3.50
N VAL A 417 -6.99 32.54 -2.24
CA VAL A 417 -8.21 31.87 -1.72
C VAL A 417 -9.45 32.60 -2.24
N THR A 418 -10.27 31.90 -3.03
CA THR A 418 -11.52 32.45 -3.61
C THR A 418 -12.75 32.12 -2.77
N SER A 419 -12.73 30.99 -2.05
CA SER A 419 -13.73 30.64 -1.04
C SER A 419 -13.10 29.81 0.07
N ALA A 420 -13.62 29.93 1.29
CA ALA A 420 -13.23 29.07 2.39
C ALA A 420 -14.38 28.87 3.39
N THR A 421 -14.59 27.61 3.79
CA THR A 421 -15.65 27.20 4.73
C THR A 421 -15.08 26.26 5.78
N ALA A 422 -15.59 26.32 7.01
CA ALA A 422 -15.33 25.29 8.01
C ALA A 422 -16.49 25.16 8.99
N THR A 423 -16.55 24.03 9.67
CA THR A 423 -17.35 23.87 10.89
C THR A 423 -16.51 24.28 12.08
N ILE A 424 -16.93 25.33 12.80
CA ILE A 424 -16.28 25.81 14.01
C ILE A 424 -17.23 25.60 15.19
N ASN A 425 -16.83 24.76 16.15
CA ASN A 425 -17.64 24.42 17.34
C ASN A 425 -19.08 23.99 16.99
N GLY A 426 -19.22 23.15 15.95
CA GLY A 426 -20.50 22.62 15.47
C GLY A 426 -21.32 23.54 14.57
N LYS A 427 -20.84 24.75 14.24
CA LYS A 427 -21.52 25.70 13.34
C LYS A 427 -20.75 25.87 12.05
N GLU A 428 -21.44 25.87 10.92
CA GLU A 428 -20.84 26.20 9.63
C GLU A 428 -20.54 27.70 9.53
N VAL A 429 -19.32 28.03 9.10
CA VAL A 429 -18.81 29.40 9.03
C VAL A 429 -18.18 29.64 7.66
N ASP A 430 -18.61 30.72 7.00
CA ASP A 430 -17.92 31.29 5.83
C ASP A 430 -16.70 32.07 6.33
N ILE A 431 -15.51 31.50 6.11
CA ILE A 431 -14.27 31.95 6.72
C ILE A 431 -13.81 33.28 6.15
N LEU A 432 -14.04 33.51 4.84
CA LEU A 432 -13.67 34.77 4.19
C LEU A 432 -14.60 35.90 4.64
N LYS A 433 -15.92 35.68 4.67
CA LYS A 433 -16.87 36.69 5.17
C LYS A 433 -16.66 37.02 6.64
N ALA A 434 -16.26 36.03 7.45
CA ALA A 434 -15.93 36.24 8.85
C ALA A 434 -14.62 37.02 9.06
N GLY A 435 -13.79 37.21 8.02
CA GLY A 435 -12.53 37.97 8.11
C GLY A 435 -11.47 37.29 8.97
N ILE A 436 -11.54 35.96 9.14
CA ILE A 436 -10.69 35.22 10.06
C ILE A 436 -9.52 34.48 9.41
N LEU A 437 -9.44 34.44 8.07
CA LEU A 437 -8.34 33.81 7.34
C LEU A 437 -7.21 34.80 7.04
N LYS A 438 -6.00 34.46 7.47
CA LYS A 438 -4.75 35.10 7.05
C LYS A 438 -4.03 34.20 6.05
N GLN A 439 -3.70 34.76 4.90
CA GLN A 439 -2.83 34.12 3.91
C GLN A 439 -1.41 34.57 4.21
N GLN A 440 -0.49 33.63 4.45
CA GLN A 440 0.93 33.94 4.49
C GLN A 440 1.57 33.47 3.18
N GLU A 441 2.22 34.41 2.49
CA GLU A 441 3.03 34.11 1.31
C GLU A 441 4.36 33.47 1.72
N LYS A 442 4.84 32.59 0.83
CA LYS A 442 6.09 31.80 0.77
C LYS A 442 7.03 31.93 1.99
N ARG A 443 7.30 30.79 2.65
CA ARG A 443 8.48 30.60 3.51
C ARG A 443 9.27 29.37 3.11
#